data_AF-R4TGN2-F1
#
_entry.id   AF-R4TGN2-F1
#
_cell.length_a   1.000
_cell.length_b   1.000
_cell.length_c   1.000
_cell.angle_alpha   90.00
_cell.angle_beta   90.00
_cell.angle_gamma   90.00
#
_symmetry.space_group_name_H-M   'P 1'
#
loop_
_entity.id
_entity.type
_entity.pdbx_description
1 polymer ?
#
loop_
_entity_poly.entity_id
_entity_poly.type
_entity_poly.pdbx_seq_one_letter_code
_entity_poly.pdbx_strand_id
1 'polypeptide(L)'
;MTSPALSPLAGALARSGFAALPASEFMRAYRAADAEISRGSKGRRSFTVEVAAGDVVCVLTVQLGRGLNSQECRAAVRRSRGEPDPEPPYPRPIIGGRSHLEVVSREIVDVLGQVARARAA
;
A
#
# COMPACT_ATOMS: atom_id res chain seq x y z
N MET A 1 -2.44 -15.05 40.54
CA MET A 1 -1.83 -14.68 39.25
C MET A 1 -2.74 -15.17 38.14
N THR A 2 -3.67 -14.32 37.70
CA THR A 2 -4.67 -14.62 36.66
C THR A 2 -4.05 -14.44 35.28
N SER A 3 -4.06 -15.50 34.47
CA SER A 3 -3.67 -15.43 33.05
C SER A 3 -4.55 -14.42 32.31
N PRO A 4 -4.02 -13.56 31.43
CA PRO A 4 -4.87 -12.71 30.62
C PRO A 4 -5.58 -13.60 29.60
N ALA A 5 -6.91 -13.64 29.68
CA ALA A 5 -7.73 -14.25 28.65
C ALA A 5 -7.43 -13.56 27.31
N LEU A 6 -6.91 -14.32 26.36
CA LEU A 6 -6.74 -13.86 24.99
C LEU A 6 -8.09 -13.36 24.48
N SER A 7 -8.13 -12.11 24.04
CA SER A 7 -9.33 -11.45 23.52
C SER A 7 -10.05 -12.34 22.50
N PRO A 8 -11.40 -12.46 22.51
CA PRO A 8 -12.15 -13.28 21.55
C PRO A 8 -11.83 -12.93 20.08
N LEU A 9 -11.40 -11.68 19.82
CA LEU A 9 -10.92 -11.22 18.52
C LEU A 9 -9.60 -11.90 18.08
N ALA A 10 -8.68 -12.18 19.01
CA ALA A 10 -7.45 -12.91 18.72
C ALA A 10 -7.73 -14.37 18.35
N GLY A 11 -8.74 -14.99 18.98
CA GLY A 11 -9.19 -16.34 18.64
C GLY A 11 -9.92 -16.44 17.29
N ALA A 12 -10.59 -15.38 16.86
CA ALA A 12 -11.24 -15.33 15.54
C ALA A 12 -10.21 -15.17 14.40
N LEU A 13 -9.19 -14.31 14.59
CA LEU A 13 -8.09 -14.12 13.64
C LEU A 13 -7.22 -15.36 13.47
N ALA A 14 -7.09 -16.18 14.52
CA ALA A 14 -6.31 -17.43 14.48
C ALA A 14 -7.00 -18.56 13.69
N ARG A 15 -8.33 -18.51 13.51
CA ARG A 15 -9.11 -19.54 12.78
C ARG A 15 -9.28 -19.24 11.29
N SER A 16 -9.13 -17.98 10.88
CA SER A 16 -8.97 -17.63 9.48
C SER A 16 -7.51 -17.84 9.10
N GLY A 17 -7.15 -19.04 8.65
CA GLY A 17 -5.85 -19.25 8.00
C GLY A 17 -5.70 -18.20 6.90
N PHE A 18 -4.82 -17.21 7.09
CA PHE A 18 -4.67 -16.12 6.14
C PHE A 18 -4.04 -16.68 4.86
N ALA A 19 -4.86 -17.05 3.89
CA ALA A 19 -4.34 -17.39 2.58
C ALA A 19 -3.65 -16.15 1.99
N ALA A 20 -2.47 -16.36 1.41
CA ALA A 20 -1.77 -15.29 0.71
C ALA A 20 -2.63 -14.80 -0.46
N LEU A 21 -2.91 -13.50 -0.48
CA LEU A 21 -3.62 -12.84 -1.56
C LEU A 21 -2.69 -12.73 -2.78
N PRO A 22 -3.21 -13.00 -4.00
CA PRO A 22 -2.43 -12.81 -5.21
C PRO A 22 -2.19 -11.32 -5.46
N ALA A 23 -1.08 -10.98 -6.13
CA ALA A 23 -0.72 -9.60 -6.47
C ALA A 23 -1.83 -8.84 -7.21
N SER A 24 -2.68 -9.54 -7.97
CA SER A 24 -3.84 -8.96 -8.64
C SER A 24 -4.86 -8.36 -7.67
N GLU A 25 -5.03 -8.93 -6.47
CA GLU A 25 -5.93 -8.38 -5.45
C GLU A 25 -5.37 -7.07 -4.89
N PHE A 26 -4.06 -7.00 -4.64
CA PHE A 26 -3.39 -5.76 -4.26
C PHE A 26 -3.57 -4.68 -5.34
N MET A 27 -3.25 -5.00 -6.60
CA MET A 27 -3.44 -4.04 -7.71
C MET A 27 -4.90 -3.61 -7.85
N ARG A 28 -5.86 -4.51 -7.65
CA ARG A 28 -7.29 -4.19 -7.72
C ARG A 28 -7.71 -3.25 -6.60
N ALA A 29 -7.23 -3.46 -5.37
CA ALA A 29 -7.54 -2.59 -4.24
C ALA A 29 -7.03 -1.17 -4.43
N TYR A 30 -5.80 -1.00 -4.94
CA TYR A 30 -5.26 0.32 -5.24
C TYR A 30 -6.00 1.02 -6.41
N ARG A 31 -6.41 0.29 -7.45
CA ARG A 31 -7.28 0.86 -8.50
C ARG A 31 -8.64 1.28 -7.98
N ALA A 32 -9.23 0.48 -7.09
CA ALA A 32 -10.51 0.80 -6.46
C ALA A 32 -10.42 2.00 -5.49
N ALA A 33 -9.20 2.36 -5.09
CA ALA A 33 -8.88 3.57 -4.35
C ALA A 33 -8.53 4.76 -5.26
N ASP A 34 -8.78 4.66 -6.58
CA ASP A 34 -8.55 5.72 -7.57
C ASP A 34 -7.08 6.03 -7.88
N ALA A 35 -6.19 5.05 -7.66
CA ALA A 35 -4.80 5.16 -8.10
C ALA A 35 -4.56 4.52 -9.47
N GLU A 36 -3.68 5.14 -10.26
CA GLU A 36 -3.17 4.54 -11.48
C GLU A 36 -2.12 3.47 -11.13
N ILE A 37 -2.12 2.36 -11.88
CA ILE A 37 -1.26 1.21 -11.58
C ILE A 37 -0.48 0.77 -12.81
N SER A 38 0.84 0.84 -12.71
CA SER A 38 1.76 0.21 -13.67
C SER A 38 2.41 -1.02 -13.04
N ARG A 39 2.55 -2.11 -13.82
CA ARG A 39 3.24 -3.32 -13.33
C ARG A 39 4.74 -3.06 -13.32
N GLY A 40 5.42 -3.55 -12.29
CA GLY A 40 6.88 -3.59 -12.27
C GLY A 40 7.45 -4.50 -13.37
N SER A 41 8.76 -4.44 -13.57
CA SER A 41 9.47 -5.28 -14.54
C SER A 41 9.27 -6.78 -14.29
N LYS A 42 9.26 -7.57 -15.37
CA LYS A 42 9.07 -9.03 -15.33
C LYS A 42 10.04 -9.66 -14.31
N GLY A 43 9.48 -10.36 -13.32
CA GLY A 43 10.25 -11.14 -12.34
C GLY A 43 10.24 -10.59 -10.91
N ARG A 44 9.87 -9.32 -10.69
CA ARG A 44 9.63 -8.77 -9.35
C ARG A 44 8.14 -8.79 -9.04
N ARG A 45 7.75 -9.24 -7.84
CA ARG A 45 6.36 -9.13 -7.32
C ARG A 45 6.10 -7.69 -6.88
N SER A 46 6.25 -6.75 -7.80
CA SER A 46 6.10 -5.33 -7.52
C SER A 46 5.21 -4.65 -8.55
N PHE A 47 4.55 -3.59 -8.11
CA PHE A 47 3.79 -2.69 -8.96
C PHE A 47 3.97 -1.27 -8.44
N THR A 48 3.68 -0.32 -9.30
CA THR A 48 3.76 1.10 -8.99
C THR A 48 2.36 1.66 -8.94
N VAL A 49 2.12 2.48 -7.93
CA VAL A 49 0.88 3.21 -7.66
C VAL A 49 1.18 4.68 -7.91
N GLU A 50 0.42 5.33 -8.75
CA GLU A 50 0.59 6.75 -9.05
C GLU A 50 -0.67 7.53 -8.68
N VAL A 51 -0.47 8.66 -7.99
CA VAL A 51 -1.54 9.58 -7.57
C VAL A 51 -1.11 10.99 -7.97
N ALA A 52 -1.87 11.61 -8.86
CA ALA A 52 -1.56 12.92 -9.42
C ALA A 52 -2.39 14.04 -8.79
N ALA A 53 -1.81 15.23 -8.64
CA ALA A 53 -2.50 16.47 -8.33
C ALA A 53 -1.83 17.63 -9.09
N GLY A 54 -2.52 18.18 -10.09
CA GLY A 54 -1.92 19.20 -10.97
C GLY A 54 -0.73 18.65 -11.76
N ASP A 55 0.43 19.30 -11.65
CA ASP A 55 1.69 18.90 -12.30
C ASP A 55 2.59 18.03 -11.41
N VAL A 56 2.10 17.65 -10.22
CA VAL A 56 2.77 16.79 -9.23
C VAL A 56 2.21 15.37 -9.31
N VAL A 57 3.09 14.38 -9.31
CA VAL A 57 2.76 12.95 -9.22
C VAL A 57 3.47 12.33 -8.03
N CYS A 58 2.71 11.77 -7.11
CA CYS A 58 3.22 10.89 -6.06
C CYS A 58 3.27 9.47 -6.59
N VAL A 59 4.46 8.87 -6.58
CA VAL A 59 4.74 7.54 -7.08
C VAL A 59 5.07 6.65 -5.90
N LEU A 60 4.33 5.57 -5.68
CA LEU A 60 4.59 4.56 -4.67
C LEU A 60 4.90 3.22 -5.34
N THR A 61 6.11 2.73 -5.17
CA THR A 61 6.52 1.37 -5.50
C THR A 61 6.12 0.44 -4.36
N VAL A 62 5.31 -0.56 -4.68
CA VAL A 62 4.87 -1.60 -3.75
C VAL A 62 5.61 -2.90 -4.10
N GLN A 63 6.40 -3.42 -3.17
CA GLN A 63 7.07 -4.71 -3.29
C GLN A 63 6.39 -5.73 -2.37
N LEU A 64 5.81 -6.77 -2.97
CA LEU A 64 5.14 -7.84 -2.24
C LEU A 64 6.16 -8.87 -1.73
N GLY A 65 6.06 -9.19 -0.43
CA GLY A 65 6.93 -10.16 0.24
C GLY A 65 6.76 -11.60 -0.25
N ARG A 66 7.63 -12.50 0.24
CA ARG A 66 7.58 -13.95 -0.02
C ARG A 66 6.73 -14.73 0.99
N GLY A 67 5.74 -14.09 1.63
CA GLY A 67 4.94 -14.67 2.72
C GLY A 67 3.55 -14.04 2.85
N LEU A 68 2.90 -14.21 4.01
CA LEU A 68 1.56 -13.68 4.31
C LEU A 68 1.48 -12.18 4.01
N ASN A 69 0.76 -11.82 2.94
CA ASN A 69 0.19 -10.51 2.67
C ASN A 69 1.05 -9.30 3.11
N SER A 70 2.35 -9.33 2.85
CA SER A 70 3.29 -8.29 3.27
C SER A 70 3.65 -7.40 2.09
N GLN A 71 3.67 -6.09 2.30
CA GLN A 71 4.10 -5.12 1.32
C GLN A 71 5.13 -4.14 1.89
N GLU A 72 6.21 -3.93 1.15
CA GLU A 72 7.15 -2.84 1.34
C GLU A 72 6.82 -1.71 0.38
N CYS A 73 6.65 -0.51 0.94
CA CYS A 73 6.26 0.68 0.22
C CYS A 73 7.45 1.63 0.14
N ARG A 74 7.70 2.15 -1.06
CA ARG A 74 8.77 3.11 -1.36
C ARG A 74 8.20 4.20 -2.23
N ALA A 75 8.15 5.44 -1.76
CA ALA A 75 7.51 6.50 -2.53
C ALA A 75 8.41 7.70 -2.82
N ALA A 76 8.19 8.27 -3.99
CA ALA A 76 8.87 9.43 -4.50
C ALA A 76 7.82 10.45 -4.96
N VAL A 77 8.12 11.74 -4.76
CA VAL A 77 7.31 12.82 -5.33
C VAL A 77 8.03 13.32 -6.57
N ARG A 78 7.32 13.38 -7.70
CA ARG A 78 7.83 13.87 -8.98
C ARG A 78 7.03 15.09 -9.40
N ARG A 79 7.72 16.12 -9.89
CA ARG A 79 7.11 17.22 -10.65
C ARG A 79 7.33 16.98 -12.14
N SER A 80 6.44 17.51 -12.97
CA SER A 80 6.50 17.41 -14.45
C SER A 80 7.86 17.87 -15.03
N ARG A 81 8.59 18.75 -14.32
CA ARG A 81 10.02 19.02 -14.52
C ARG A 81 10.72 19.03 -13.18
N GLY A 82 11.50 18.00 -12.88
CA GLY A 82 12.36 17.99 -11.69
C GLY A 82 12.89 16.60 -11.33
N GLU A 83 13.97 16.61 -10.56
CA GLU A 83 14.49 15.41 -9.90
C GLU A 83 13.51 14.97 -8.79
N PRO A 84 13.30 13.66 -8.57
CA PRO A 84 12.43 13.19 -7.50
C PRO A 84 12.88 13.72 -6.13
N ASP A 85 11.92 14.23 -5.35
CA ASP A 85 12.13 14.70 -3.98
C ASP A 85 12.64 13.51 -3.13
N PRO A 86 13.59 13.70 -2.18
CA PRO A 86 14.05 12.67 -1.26
C PRO A 86 12.90 11.83 -0.69
N GLU A 87 13.07 10.51 -0.80
CA GLU A 87 12.10 9.49 -0.42
C GLU A 87 11.71 9.60 1.07
N PRO A 88 10.45 9.98 1.40
CA PRO A 88 9.95 9.88 2.76
C PRO A 88 9.98 8.41 3.25
N PRO A 89 10.15 8.16 4.56
CA PRO A 89 9.98 6.81 5.10
C PRO A 89 8.51 6.39 5.01
N TYR A 90 8.20 5.42 4.16
CA TYR A 90 6.85 4.86 4.04
C TYR A 90 6.66 3.60 4.88
N PRO A 91 5.44 3.35 5.38
CA PRO A 91 5.14 2.22 6.24
C PRO A 91 5.31 0.88 5.51
N ARG A 92 5.59 -0.19 6.25
CA ARG A 92 5.60 -1.58 5.76
C ARG A 92 4.41 -2.34 6.35
N PRO A 93 3.17 -2.11 5.86
CA PRO A 93 2.00 -2.71 6.46
C PRO A 93 1.94 -4.23 6.21
N ILE A 94 1.51 -4.96 7.24
CA ILE A 94 1.16 -6.38 7.14
C ILE A 94 -0.35 -6.46 6.96
N ILE A 95 -0.80 -7.01 5.83
CA ILE A 95 -2.19 -7.01 5.45
C ILE A 95 -2.89 -8.27 5.97
N GLY A 96 -3.86 -8.06 6.86
CA GLY A 96 -4.62 -9.14 7.49
C GLY A 96 -5.65 -9.82 6.59
N GLY A 97 -5.80 -9.44 5.32
CA GLY A 97 -6.80 -10.03 4.42
C GLY A 97 -7.43 -8.99 3.50
N ARG A 98 -8.43 -9.39 2.71
CA ARG A 98 -9.02 -8.54 1.65
C ARG A 98 -9.62 -7.25 2.19
N SER A 99 -10.44 -7.32 3.24
CA SER A 99 -11.06 -6.11 3.81
C SER A 99 -10.03 -5.16 4.42
N HIS A 100 -8.98 -5.70 5.04
CA HIS A 100 -7.86 -4.89 5.54
C HIS A 100 -7.07 -4.26 4.37
N LEU A 101 -6.87 -5.00 3.28
CA LEU A 101 -6.24 -4.49 2.06
C LEU A 101 -7.01 -3.31 1.47
N GLU A 102 -8.34 -3.41 1.38
CA GLU A 102 -9.20 -2.35 0.85
C GLU A 102 -9.11 -1.06 1.67
N VAL A 103 -9.13 -1.17 2.99
CA VAL A 103 -8.99 -0.02 3.90
C VAL A 103 -7.60 0.60 3.77
N VAL A 104 -6.54 -0.20 3.88
CA VAL A 104 -5.16 0.29 3.82
C VAL A 104 -4.84 0.90 2.46
N SER A 105 -5.33 0.32 1.36
CA SER A 105 -5.14 0.90 0.03
C SER A 105 -5.77 2.29 -0.09
N ARG A 106 -6.98 2.50 0.45
CA ARG A 106 -7.62 3.82 0.47
C ARG A 106 -6.85 4.82 1.31
N GLU A 107 -6.49 4.45 2.54
CA GLU A 107 -5.71 5.32 3.42
C GLU A 107 -4.37 5.75 2.80
N ILE A 108 -3.67 4.81 2.16
CA ILE A 108 -2.41 5.11 1.47
C ILE A 108 -2.65 6.08 0.30
N VAL A 109 -3.66 5.84 -0.53
CA VAL A 109 -3.94 6.73 -1.68
C VAL A 109 -4.38 8.12 -1.21
N ASP A 110 -5.17 8.21 -0.16
CA ASP A 110 -5.58 9.48 0.45
C ASP A 110 -4.37 10.28 0.93
N VAL A 111 -3.42 9.62 1.63
CA VAL A 111 -2.17 10.24 2.07
C VAL A 111 -1.33 10.72 0.88
N LEU A 112 -1.15 9.88 -0.15
CA LEU A 112 -0.41 10.28 -1.36
C LEU A 112 -1.08 11.47 -2.06
N GLY A 113 -2.41 11.49 -2.13
CA GLY A 113 -3.17 12.61 -2.69
C GLY A 113 -3.03 13.89 -1.87
N GLN A 114 -3.01 13.80 -0.54
CA GLN A 114 -2.73 14.95 0.33
C GLN A 114 -1.32 15.49 0.13
N VAL A 115 -0.31 14.62 0.04
CA VAL A 115 1.07 15.01 -0.25
C VAL A 115 1.17 15.67 -1.62
N ALA A 116 0.57 15.07 -2.66
CA ALA A 116 0.59 15.63 -4.02
C ALA A 116 -0.01 17.04 -4.04
N ARG A 117 -1.17 17.24 -3.41
CA ARG A 117 -1.83 18.56 -3.30
C ARG A 117 -0.99 19.57 -2.51
N ALA A 118 -0.42 19.17 -1.38
CA ALA A 118 0.44 20.04 -0.58
C ALA A 118 1.70 20.49 -1.32
N ARG A 119 2.17 19.68 -2.28
CA ARG A 119 3.33 20.00 -3.13
C ARG A 119 2.97 20.73 -4.41
N ALA A 120 1.69 20.75 -4.80
CA ALA A 120 1.18 21.47 -5.97
C ALA A 120 0.73 22.90 -5.64
N ALA A 121 0.48 23.19 -4.37
CA ALA A 121 0.25 24.53 -3.83
C ALA A 121 1.57 25.33 -3.73
#